data_AF-A0A972QNG8-F1
#
_entry.id   AF-A0A972QNG8-F1
#
_cell.length_a   1.000
_cell.length_b   1.000
_cell.length_c   1.000
_cell.angle_alpha   90.00
_cell.angle_beta   90.00
_cell.angle_gamma   90.00
#
_symmetry.space_group_name_H-M   'P 1'
#
loop_
_entity.id
_entity.type
_entity.pdbx_description
1 polymer ?
#
loop_
_entity_poly.entity_id
_entity_poly.type
_entity_poly.pdbx_seq_one_letter_code
_entity_poly.pdbx_strand_id
1 'polypeptide(L)'
;MNFKRKGIEQTVFFLIAMLSAAVPFPALADISLLKKSIVTYNLDHHKKSLSDGSYRGEEGILRINPEVGRSFGFNVQIDQDYLEAKELYREADKLLEKAVKAMATQKKEKIPGEHVKKIGELATYYNTAIRLAQEKLMNYRTRMNSRADDRLNEQLCSDLLEGLLQESLKMTSNNLRDALGQFYNRCQNLNKDYVHLNTENIRFVNYVFYEFTDKASENALKRFDLDKDIRNSREIEGSVWRHVLGETGSRYISFLESVLEKHKKSGYSFDPLLFMALIRQESNFDPRAVSSVGAVGLTQIMPETAKSLGVNKVFKPAYFEKARSFLVCERRLRHRAMGLIRKITDENMLKLAKNARELMQESLRCRQKRKELYAKYKRELLRKGTDDRLNPHKAIKYGFKYFSNMMKIQHGDISLALASYNAGPHRVKQYKGIPPYEETISFRNKVLKYYRDYVRKLGNYQTAYR
;
A
#
# COMPACT_ATOMS: atom_id res chain seq x y z
N MET A 1 17.65 41.49 -65.99
CA MET A 1 16.24 41.18 -66.33
C MET A 1 15.54 40.74 -65.05
N ASN A 2 14.90 41.67 -64.33
CA ASN A 2 13.45 41.94 -64.34
C ASN A 2 12.55 40.79 -63.81
N PHE A 3 12.15 40.95 -62.54
CA PHE A 3 10.79 40.87 -61.99
C PHE A 3 9.88 39.64 -62.28
N LYS A 4 9.48 38.90 -61.24
CA LYS A 4 8.22 39.13 -60.48
C LYS A 4 8.03 38.20 -59.27
N ARG A 5 7.43 38.80 -58.23
CA ARG A 5 6.98 38.27 -56.93
C ARG A 5 5.74 37.38 -57.04
N LYS A 6 5.57 36.41 -56.12
CA LYS A 6 4.58 36.38 -55.01
C LYS A 6 4.35 34.95 -54.50
N GLY A 7 4.17 34.80 -53.19
CA GLY A 7 3.64 33.58 -52.56
C GLY A 7 4.16 33.36 -51.15
N ILE A 8 3.62 34.10 -50.18
CA ILE A 8 3.78 33.84 -48.75
C ILE A 8 2.87 32.66 -48.43
N GLU A 9 3.42 31.48 -48.15
CA GLU A 9 2.67 30.41 -47.50
C GLU A 9 2.94 30.48 -45.99
N GLN A 10 1.88 30.81 -45.26
CA GLN A 10 1.82 30.77 -43.81
C GLN A 10 1.85 29.31 -43.35
N THR A 11 2.87 28.97 -42.56
CA THR A 11 2.96 27.74 -41.80
C THR A 11 1.81 27.71 -40.78
N VAL A 12 0.75 26.95 -41.08
CA VAL A 12 -0.32 26.64 -40.13
C VAL A 12 0.22 25.65 -39.10
N PHE A 13 0.65 26.17 -37.95
CA PHE A 13 0.83 25.39 -36.73
C PHE A 13 -0.56 24.92 -36.28
N PHE A 14 -0.87 23.64 -36.51
CA PHE A 14 -2.03 22.99 -35.88
C PHE A 14 -1.75 22.82 -34.38
N LEU A 15 -2.13 23.82 -33.60
CA LEU A 15 -2.39 23.68 -32.17
C LEU A 15 -3.64 22.79 -32.02
N ILE A 16 -3.43 21.51 -31.74
CA ILE A 16 -4.49 20.63 -31.25
C ILE A 16 -4.84 21.12 -29.83
N ALA A 17 -5.80 22.03 -29.76
CA ALA A 17 -6.55 22.33 -28.54
C ALA A 17 -7.41 21.09 -28.22
N MET A 18 -6.82 20.12 -27.54
CA MET A 18 -7.60 19.18 -26.73
C MET A 18 -8.31 20.03 -25.67
N LEU A 19 -9.63 20.17 -25.83
CA LEU A 19 -10.55 20.54 -24.75
C LEU A 19 -10.45 19.49 -23.64
N SER A 20 -9.38 19.55 -22.84
CA SER A 20 -9.50 19.18 -21.44
C SER A 20 -10.46 20.20 -20.86
N ALA A 21 -11.70 19.81 -20.56
CA ALA A 21 -12.47 20.54 -19.58
C ALA A 21 -11.55 20.63 -18.34
N ALA A 22 -10.99 21.82 -18.10
CA ALA A 22 -10.20 22.08 -16.93
C ALA A 22 -11.13 21.76 -15.77
N VAL A 23 -10.90 20.63 -15.09
CA VAL A 23 -11.62 20.32 -13.86
C VAL A 23 -11.37 21.54 -12.98
N PRO A 24 -12.42 22.30 -12.60
CA PRO A 24 -12.23 23.50 -11.82
C PRO A 24 -11.47 23.09 -10.57
N PHE A 25 -10.34 23.76 -10.31
CA PHE A 25 -9.56 23.54 -9.09
C PHE A 25 -10.52 23.48 -7.90
N PRO A 26 -10.30 22.57 -6.93
CA PRO A 26 -11.14 22.52 -5.74
C PRO A 26 -11.18 23.91 -5.11
N ALA A 27 -12.37 24.43 -4.85
CA ALA A 27 -12.53 25.79 -4.35
C ALA A 27 -11.75 25.95 -3.03
N LEU A 28 -11.29 27.16 -2.72
CA LEU A 28 -10.55 27.49 -1.49
C LEU A 28 -11.18 26.87 -0.22
N ALA A 29 -12.51 26.85 -0.14
CA ALA A 29 -13.25 26.26 0.98
C ALA A 29 -13.11 24.73 1.10
N ASP A 30 -13.02 24.00 -0.01
CA ASP A 30 -12.91 22.53 -0.02
C ASP A 30 -11.50 22.09 0.39
N ILE A 31 -10.48 22.82 -0.10
CA ILE A 31 -9.09 22.65 0.32
C ILE A 31 -8.97 22.91 1.83
N SER A 32 -9.66 23.91 2.37
CA SER A 32 -9.61 24.23 3.80
C SER A 32 -10.00 23.06 4.71
N LEU A 33 -10.97 22.22 4.31
CA LEU A 33 -11.35 21.02 5.07
C LEU A 33 -10.21 20.00 5.09
N LEU A 34 -9.56 19.77 3.94
CA LEU A 34 -8.38 18.89 3.85
C LEU A 34 -7.24 19.43 4.72
N LYS A 35 -6.91 20.72 4.62
CA LYS A 35 -5.87 21.37 5.45
C LYS A 35 -6.13 21.12 6.93
N LYS A 36 -7.35 21.39 7.40
CA LYS A 36 -7.74 21.21 8.81
C LYS A 36 -7.55 19.77 9.29
N SER A 37 -7.99 18.78 8.51
CA SER A 37 -7.84 17.36 8.85
C SER A 37 -6.37 16.93 8.87
N ILE A 38 -5.56 17.41 7.92
CA ILE A 38 -4.11 17.15 7.86
C ILE A 38 -3.40 17.69 9.10
N VAL A 39 -3.63 18.97 9.43
CA VAL A 39 -3.02 19.61 10.60
C VAL A 39 -3.43 18.88 11.89
N THR A 40 -4.72 18.54 12.02
CA THR A 40 -5.24 17.82 13.20
C THR A 40 -4.54 16.47 13.37
N TYR A 41 -4.42 15.67 12.30
CA TYR A 41 -3.73 14.39 12.34
C TYR A 41 -2.26 14.55 12.71
N ASN A 42 -1.57 15.49 12.07
CA ASN A 42 -0.14 15.70 12.25
C ASN A 42 0.21 16.15 13.67
N LEU A 43 -0.56 17.08 14.25
CA LEU A 43 -0.35 17.54 15.62
C LEU A 43 -0.65 16.45 16.65
N ASP A 44 -1.72 15.67 16.47
CA ASP A 44 -2.02 14.52 17.33
C ASP A 44 -0.90 13.46 17.25
N HIS A 45 -0.41 13.15 16.05
CA HIS A 45 0.68 12.20 15.89
C HIS A 45 2.01 12.75 16.45
N HIS A 46 2.29 14.04 16.28
CA HIS A 46 3.48 14.67 16.84
C HIS A 46 3.44 14.56 18.38
N LYS A 47 2.32 14.92 19.01
CA LYS A 47 2.12 14.77 20.47
C LYS A 47 2.33 13.33 20.93
N LYS A 48 1.78 12.35 20.21
CA LYS A 48 2.00 10.91 20.51
C LYS A 48 3.46 10.53 20.41
N SER A 49 4.16 10.99 19.37
CA SER A 49 5.57 10.67 19.14
C SER A 49 6.51 11.18 20.24
N LEU A 50 6.17 12.32 20.85
CA LEU A 50 6.87 12.86 22.01
C LEU A 50 6.63 12.00 23.26
N SER A 51 5.45 11.41 23.40
CA SER A 51 5.09 10.60 24.57
C SER A 51 5.58 9.15 24.52
N ASP A 52 5.71 8.56 23.32
CA ASP A 52 6.05 7.14 23.15
C ASP A 52 7.51 6.91 22.68
N GLY A 53 8.30 7.97 22.57
CA GLY A 53 9.70 7.92 22.16
C GLY A 53 9.93 7.67 20.66
N SER A 54 8.88 7.78 19.83
CA SER A 54 8.99 7.64 18.38
C SER A 54 9.34 8.94 17.64
N TYR A 55 9.44 10.07 18.34
CA TYR A 55 9.91 11.35 17.77
C TYR A 55 11.29 11.20 17.10
N ARG A 56 11.46 11.75 15.88
CA ARG A 56 12.72 11.72 15.10
C ARG A 56 13.17 13.10 14.61
N GLY A 57 12.68 14.17 15.23
CA GLY A 57 13.02 15.55 14.87
C GLY A 57 11.94 16.27 14.06
N GLU A 58 10.79 15.64 13.82
CA GLU A 58 9.70 16.22 13.05
C GLU A 58 8.92 17.27 13.84
N GLU A 59 8.73 18.45 13.27
CA GLU A 59 8.04 19.57 13.92
C GLU A 59 6.95 20.20 13.05
N GLY A 60 6.13 21.02 13.70
CA GLY A 60 5.14 21.88 13.05
C GLY A 60 3.90 21.15 12.54
N ILE A 61 2.99 21.94 11.95
CA ILE A 61 1.71 21.43 11.41
C ILE A 61 1.89 20.46 10.22
N LEU A 62 3.04 20.51 9.55
CA LEU A 62 3.41 19.60 8.48
C LEU A 62 4.11 18.32 8.99
N ARG A 63 4.53 18.30 10.26
CA ARG A 63 5.29 17.21 10.89
C ARG A 63 6.50 16.79 10.05
N ILE A 64 7.36 17.74 9.71
CA ILE A 64 8.52 17.50 8.82
C ILE A 64 9.84 17.56 9.59
N ASN A 65 10.76 16.67 9.23
CA ASN A 65 12.11 16.67 9.78
C ASN A 65 12.95 17.81 9.17
N PRO A 66 14.14 18.09 9.73
CA PRO A 66 15.00 19.15 9.24
C PRO A 66 15.40 19.07 7.77
N GLU A 67 15.71 17.87 7.26
CA GLU A 67 16.13 17.72 5.86
C GLU A 67 14.99 18.03 4.89
N VAL A 68 13.77 17.61 5.22
CA VAL A 68 12.59 17.91 4.41
C VAL A 68 12.33 19.41 4.42
N GLY A 69 12.37 20.06 5.59
CA GLY A 69 12.21 21.51 5.70
C GLY A 69 13.21 22.26 4.82
N ARG A 70 14.50 21.94 4.91
CA ARG A 70 15.54 22.53 4.04
C ARG A 70 15.28 22.28 2.56
N SER A 71 14.77 21.10 2.21
CA SER A 71 14.44 20.79 0.80
C SER A 71 13.28 21.62 0.24
N PHE A 72 12.50 22.28 1.09
CA PHE A 72 11.47 23.26 0.73
C PHE A 72 11.93 24.71 0.89
N GLY A 73 13.22 24.94 1.16
CA GLY A 73 13.78 26.29 1.31
C GLY A 73 13.55 26.91 2.68
N PHE A 74 13.07 26.16 3.67
CA PHE A 74 12.92 26.67 5.03
C PHE A 74 14.29 26.89 5.69
N ASN A 75 14.39 27.97 6.46
CA ASN A 75 15.44 28.11 7.46
C ASN A 75 15.14 27.15 8.62
N VAL A 76 16.07 26.23 8.87
CA VAL A 76 15.86 25.11 9.80
C VAL A 76 17.05 24.98 10.72
N GLN A 77 16.76 24.92 12.02
CA GLN A 77 17.75 24.69 13.06
C GLN A 77 18.23 23.24 13.00
N ILE A 78 19.53 23.06 12.82
CA ILE A 78 20.21 21.77 12.96
C ILE A 78 21.41 22.00 13.85
N ASP A 79 21.49 21.25 14.94
CA ASP A 79 22.62 21.28 15.86
C ASP A 79 23.27 19.90 15.99
N GLN A 80 24.33 19.84 16.80
CA GLN A 80 25.12 18.65 17.00
C GLN A 80 24.31 17.50 17.61
N ASP A 81 23.38 17.77 18.54
CA ASP A 81 22.58 16.70 19.15
C ASP A 81 21.64 16.07 18.12
N TYR A 82 21.07 16.85 17.20
CA TYR A 82 20.27 16.29 16.10
C TYR A 82 21.11 15.38 15.20
N LEU A 83 22.30 15.81 14.80
CA LEU A 83 23.19 15.03 13.93
C LEU A 83 23.64 13.73 14.61
N GLU A 84 24.04 13.80 15.88
CA GLU A 84 24.42 12.63 16.67
C GLU A 84 23.26 11.64 16.84
N ALA A 85 22.05 12.12 17.10
CA ALA A 85 20.87 11.26 17.21
C ALA A 85 20.61 10.47 15.93
N LYS A 86 20.78 11.09 14.75
CA LYS A 86 20.63 10.39 13.47
C LYS A 86 21.63 9.28 13.27
N GLU A 87 22.90 9.52 13.62
CA GLU A 87 23.93 8.49 13.53
C GLU A 87 23.65 7.33 14.49
N LEU A 88 23.20 7.63 15.71
CA LEU A 88 22.79 6.62 16.68
C LEU A 88 21.61 5.77 16.19
N TYR A 89 20.61 6.36 15.53
CA TYR A 89 19.52 5.57 14.91
C TYR A 89 20.03 4.69 13.76
N ARG A 90 20.91 5.21 12.89
CA ARG A 90 21.54 4.42 11.82
C ARG A 90 22.35 3.26 12.38
N GLU A 91 23.04 3.47 13.49
CA GLU A 91 23.75 2.42 14.20
C GLU A 91 22.79 1.39 14.80
N ALA A 92 21.73 1.86 15.47
CA ALA A 92 20.70 1.01 16.06
C ALA A 92 20.06 0.08 15.00
N ASP A 93 19.70 0.60 13.82
CA ASP A 93 19.15 -0.23 12.73
C ASP A 93 20.11 -1.36 12.32
N LYS A 94 21.41 -1.05 12.17
CA LYS A 94 22.44 -2.05 11.85
C LYS A 94 22.60 -3.08 12.98
N LEU A 95 22.54 -2.66 14.23
CA LEU A 95 22.64 -3.55 15.41
C LEU A 95 21.43 -4.47 15.50
N LEU A 96 20.22 -3.94 15.27
CA LEU A 96 18.99 -4.73 15.27
C LEU A 96 19.02 -5.79 14.15
N GLU A 97 19.45 -5.41 12.95
CA GLU A 97 19.59 -6.36 11.84
C GLU A 97 20.56 -7.50 12.20
N LYS A 98 21.71 -7.17 12.79
CA LYS A 98 22.68 -8.15 13.28
C LYS A 98 22.07 -9.04 14.37
N ALA A 99 21.33 -8.48 15.33
CA ALA A 99 20.67 -9.23 16.39
C ALA A 99 19.63 -10.21 15.84
N VAL A 100 18.83 -9.79 14.86
CA VAL A 100 17.86 -10.64 14.16
C VAL A 100 18.55 -11.78 13.42
N LYS A 101 19.64 -11.51 12.69
CA LYS A 101 20.45 -12.54 12.03
C LYS A 101 21.04 -13.52 13.05
N ALA A 102 21.54 -13.03 14.18
CA ALA A 102 22.09 -13.85 15.25
C ALA A 102 21.02 -14.74 15.90
N MET A 103 19.81 -14.22 16.17
CA MET A 103 18.69 -15.05 16.65
C MET A 103 18.29 -16.13 15.65
N ALA A 104 18.35 -15.83 14.35
CA ALA A 104 17.93 -16.73 13.28
C ALA A 104 18.99 -17.77 12.87
N THR A 105 20.28 -17.59 13.23
CA THR A 105 21.34 -18.50 12.78
C THR A 105 21.11 -19.94 13.25
N GLN A 106 21.26 -20.88 12.31
CA GLN A 106 21.21 -22.32 12.56
C GLN A 106 22.61 -22.96 12.57
N LYS A 107 23.67 -22.15 12.51
CA LYS A 107 25.05 -22.64 12.59
C LYS A 107 25.30 -23.24 13.98
N LYS A 108 26.03 -24.36 14.04
CA LYS A 108 26.50 -24.95 15.30
C LYS A 108 27.35 -23.93 16.05
N GLU A 109 27.22 -23.93 17.37
CA GLU A 109 28.09 -23.14 18.24
C GLU A 109 29.49 -23.74 18.21
N LYS A 110 30.51 -22.88 18.14
CA LYS A 110 31.90 -23.29 18.41
C LYS A 110 32.15 -23.33 19.91
N ILE A 111 31.59 -22.37 20.64
CA ILE A 111 31.69 -22.25 22.10
C ILE A 111 30.26 -22.27 22.68
N PRO A 112 29.96 -23.10 23.70
CA PRO A 112 28.64 -23.13 24.32
C PRO A 112 28.16 -21.74 24.75
N GLY A 113 26.97 -21.35 24.29
CA GLY A 113 26.35 -20.07 24.64
C GLY A 113 26.82 -18.86 23.83
N GLU A 114 27.71 -19.02 22.85
CA GLU A 114 28.23 -17.90 22.04
C GLU A 114 27.13 -17.13 21.32
N HIS A 115 26.09 -17.80 20.80
CA HIS A 115 25.00 -17.12 20.11
C HIS A 115 24.18 -16.28 21.08
N VAL A 116 23.91 -16.82 22.27
CA VAL A 116 23.14 -16.12 23.31
C VAL A 116 23.90 -14.87 23.76
N LYS A 117 25.19 -14.99 24.05
CA LYS A 117 26.04 -13.84 24.40
C LYS A 117 26.03 -12.80 23.29
N LYS A 118 26.22 -13.21 22.03
CA LYS A 118 26.24 -12.28 20.88
C LYS A 118 24.92 -11.54 20.68
N ILE A 119 23.79 -12.24 20.82
CA ILE A 119 22.45 -11.62 20.73
C ILE A 119 22.27 -10.60 21.85
N GLY A 120 22.67 -10.97 23.07
CA GLY A 120 22.61 -10.09 24.25
C GLY A 120 23.38 -8.80 24.03
N GLU A 121 24.67 -8.90 23.68
CA GLU A 121 25.53 -7.75 23.41
C GLU A 121 24.94 -6.82 22.33
N LEU A 122 24.54 -7.40 21.19
CA LEU A 122 23.95 -6.63 20.08
C LEU A 122 22.65 -5.92 20.51
N ALA A 123 21.81 -6.57 21.31
CA ALA A 123 20.57 -6.00 21.82
C ALA A 123 20.82 -4.90 22.86
N THR A 124 21.78 -5.06 23.76
CA THR A 124 22.19 -4.03 24.71
C THR A 124 22.69 -2.79 23.96
N TYR A 125 23.61 -2.95 23.00
CA TYR A 125 24.10 -1.82 22.19
C TYR A 125 22.98 -1.14 21.42
N TYR A 126 22.07 -1.93 20.83
CA TYR A 126 20.89 -1.40 20.16
C TYR A 126 20.02 -0.55 21.10
N ASN A 127 19.68 -1.08 22.29
CA ASN A 127 18.83 -0.38 23.25
C ASN A 127 19.51 0.89 23.80
N THR A 128 20.83 0.85 24.02
CA THR A 128 21.62 2.03 24.42
C THR A 128 21.64 3.09 23.32
N ALA A 129 21.89 2.71 22.06
CA ALA A 129 21.89 3.64 20.94
C ALA A 129 20.52 4.32 20.78
N ILE A 130 19.42 3.57 20.88
CA ILE A 130 18.05 4.12 20.85
C ILE A 130 17.83 5.13 21.99
N ARG A 131 18.20 4.77 23.22
CA ARG A 131 18.03 5.66 24.40
C ARG A 131 18.81 6.96 24.24
N LEU A 132 20.08 6.86 23.85
CA LEU A 132 20.93 8.04 23.63
C LEU A 132 20.40 8.91 22.49
N ALA A 133 19.94 8.31 21.39
CA ALA A 133 19.35 9.06 20.28
C ALA A 133 18.09 9.82 20.70
N GLN A 134 17.24 9.21 21.54
CA GLN A 134 16.03 9.86 22.08
C GLN A 134 16.40 11.03 22.99
N GLU A 135 17.36 10.84 23.91
CA GLU A 135 17.86 11.90 24.80
C GLU A 135 18.40 13.10 24.00
N LYS A 136 19.22 12.81 22.98
CA LYS A 136 19.78 13.81 22.07
C LYS A 136 18.69 14.58 21.32
N LEU A 137 17.66 13.89 20.81
CA LEU A 137 16.53 14.55 20.15
C LEU A 137 15.70 15.42 21.10
N MET A 138 15.56 15.04 22.37
CA MET A 138 14.89 15.88 23.37
C MET A 138 15.70 17.13 23.67
N ASN A 139 17.02 17.01 23.81
CA ASN A 139 17.92 18.16 23.99
C ASN A 139 17.92 19.10 22.78
N TYR A 140 17.94 18.54 21.57
CA TYR A 140 17.73 19.31 20.34
C TYR A 140 16.41 20.08 20.38
N ARG A 141 15.34 19.43 20.82
CA ARG A 141 14.00 20.01 20.86
C ARG A 141 13.84 21.14 21.87
N THR A 142 14.47 21.08 23.04
CA THR A 142 14.37 22.16 24.04
C THR A 142 14.93 23.49 23.54
N ARG A 143 15.78 23.48 22.51
CA ARG A 143 16.38 24.67 21.91
C ARG A 143 15.60 25.23 20.71
N MET A 144 14.55 24.56 20.24
CA MET A 144 13.78 24.98 19.08
C MET A 144 12.79 26.10 19.41
N ASN A 145 12.70 27.08 18.51
CA ASN A 145 11.72 28.17 18.59
C ASN A 145 11.40 28.73 17.19
N SER A 146 10.27 29.43 17.06
CA SER A 146 9.76 29.93 15.78
C SER A 146 10.56 31.07 15.16
N ARG A 147 11.53 31.67 15.87
CA ARG A 147 12.44 32.67 15.30
C ARG A 147 13.61 32.05 14.55
N ALA A 148 13.99 30.83 14.93
CA ALA A 148 15.16 30.13 14.40
C ALA A 148 14.80 28.96 13.47
N ASP A 149 13.54 28.52 13.45
CA ASP A 149 13.09 27.38 12.65
C ASP A 149 11.71 27.62 12.03
N ASP A 150 11.67 27.75 10.70
CA ASP A 150 10.45 28.04 9.93
C ASP A 150 9.43 26.91 9.99
N ARG A 151 9.82 25.68 10.38
CA ARG A 151 8.86 24.59 10.58
C ARG A 151 7.89 24.88 11.72
N LEU A 152 8.23 25.81 12.61
CA LEU A 152 7.37 26.28 13.69
C LEU A 152 6.60 27.56 13.33
N ASN A 153 6.79 28.11 12.13
CA ASN A 153 6.01 29.24 11.62
C ASN A 153 4.73 28.72 10.96
N GLU A 154 3.60 28.96 11.62
CA GLU A 154 2.29 28.44 11.19
C GLU A 154 1.87 28.96 9.81
N GLN A 155 2.14 30.23 9.49
CA GLN A 155 1.76 30.82 8.22
C GLN A 155 2.58 30.21 7.07
N LEU A 156 3.92 30.20 7.19
CA LEU A 156 4.79 29.60 6.17
C LEU A 156 4.47 28.13 5.93
N CYS A 157 4.22 27.38 7.01
CA CYS A 157 3.83 25.97 6.90
C CYS A 157 2.45 25.79 6.28
N SER A 158 1.49 26.68 6.56
CA SER A 158 0.13 26.61 6.00
C SER A 158 0.13 26.88 4.49
N ASP A 159 0.96 27.83 4.04
CA ASP A 159 1.14 28.17 2.63
C ASP A 159 1.82 27.02 1.88
N LEU A 160 2.90 26.47 2.46
CA LEU A 160 3.56 25.28 1.90
C LEU A 160 2.61 24.08 1.84
N LEU A 161 1.83 23.83 2.89
CA LEU A 161 0.85 22.74 2.94
C LEU A 161 -0.12 22.83 1.76
N GLU A 162 -0.67 24.02 1.53
CA GLU A 162 -1.62 24.26 0.44
C GLU A 162 -1.00 24.05 -0.93
N GLY A 163 0.19 24.60 -1.18
CA GLY A 163 0.92 24.40 -2.43
C GLY A 163 1.23 22.93 -2.69
N LEU A 164 1.75 22.22 -1.68
CA LEU A 164 2.04 20.78 -1.78
C LEU A 164 0.77 19.97 -2.08
N LEU A 165 -0.35 20.27 -1.44
CA LEU A 165 -1.61 19.55 -1.65
C LEU A 165 -2.17 19.80 -3.05
N GLN A 166 -2.14 21.05 -3.54
CA GLN A 166 -2.57 21.39 -4.90
C GLN A 166 -1.72 20.69 -5.97
N GLU A 167 -0.39 20.68 -5.79
CA GLU A 167 0.51 19.94 -6.68
C GLU A 167 0.23 18.43 -6.65
N SER A 168 0.01 17.86 -5.46
CA SER A 168 -0.32 16.45 -5.30
C SER A 168 -1.59 16.07 -6.07
N LEU A 169 -2.65 16.87 -5.92
CA LEU A 169 -3.92 16.68 -6.62
C LEU A 169 -3.75 16.76 -8.14
N LYS A 170 -2.98 17.73 -8.62
CA LYS A 170 -2.66 17.84 -10.05
C LYS A 170 -1.92 16.60 -10.56
N MET A 171 -0.90 16.13 -9.84
CA MET A 171 -0.10 14.95 -10.21
C MET A 171 -0.92 13.65 -10.25
N THR A 172 -1.98 13.56 -9.44
CA THR A 172 -2.82 12.36 -9.34
C THR A 172 -4.14 12.47 -10.10
N SER A 173 -4.29 13.48 -10.96
CA SER A 173 -5.54 13.73 -11.70
C SER A 173 -6.76 13.83 -10.76
N ASN A 174 -6.59 14.53 -9.64
CA ASN A 174 -7.57 14.71 -8.57
C ASN A 174 -8.00 13.42 -7.85
N ASN A 175 -7.27 12.30 -7.98
CA ASN A 175 -7.49 11.12 -7.15
C ASN A 175 -7.08 11.42 -5.70
N LEU A 176 -8.06 11.50 -4.80
CA LEU A 176 -7.83 12.03 -3.44
C LEU A 176 -6.94 11.11 -2.59
N ARG A 177 -7.12 9.78 -2.66
CA ARG A 177 -6.28 8.85 -1.89
C ARG A 177 -4.83 8.91 -2.34
N ASP A 178 -4.59 8.86 -3.65
CA ASP A 178 -3.23 8.93 -4.21
C ASP A 178 -2.62 10.32 -3.94
N ALA A 179 -3.39 11.42 -4.03
CA ALA A 179 -2.91 12.78 -3.72
C ALA A 179 -2.47 12.90 -2.25
N LEU A 180 -3.28 12.42 -1.31
CA LEU A 180 -2.93 12.43 0.12
C LEU A 180 -1.69 11.57 0.40
N GLY A 181 -1.57 10.42 -0.27
CA GLY A 181 -0.37 9.57 -0.18
C GLY A 181 0.88 10.26 -0.69
N GLN A 182 0.78 10.93 -1.84
CA GLN A 182 1.88 11.69 -2.44
C GLN A 182 2.30 12.89 -1.57
N PHE A 183 1.33 13.67 -1.09
CA PHE A 183 1.54 14.76 -0.14
C PHE A 183 2.32 14.27 1.09
N TYR A 184 1.85 13.19 1.72
CA TYR A 184 2.52 12.61 2.88
C TYR A 184 3.94 12.18 2.55
N ASN A 185 4.15 11.50 1.41
CA ASN A 185 5.47 11.01 1.02
C ASN A 185 6.48 12.17 0.88
N ARG A 186 6.06 13.31 0.32
CA ARG A 186 6.89 14.52 0.21
C ARG A 186 7.25 15.11 1.57
N CYS A 187 6.30 15.14 2.51
CA CYS A 187 6.53 15.64 3.86
C CYS A 187 7.41 14.71 4.71
N GLN A 188 7.46 13.41 4.41
CA GLN A 188 8.16 12.42 5.25
C GLN A 188 9.47 11.89 4.64
N ASN A 189 10.04 12.61 3.67
CA ASN A 189 11.27 12.21 2.95
C ASN A 189 11.20 10.81 2.33
N LEU A 190 10.01 10.35 1.97
CA LEU A 190 9.83 9.11 1.22
C LEU A 190 10.05 9.40 -0.26
N ASN A 191 10.28 8.36 -1.08
CA ASN A 191 10.55 8.53 -2.51
C ASN A 191 9.51 9.48 -3.16
N LYS A 192 9.98 10.67 -3.57
CA LYS A 192 9.14 11.79 -4.03
C LYS A 192 8.45 11.48 -5.37
N ASP A 193 9.01 10.55 -6.15
CA ASP A 193 8.44 10.07 -7.42
C ASP A 193 7.42 8.95 -7.22
N TYR A 194 7.31 8.42 -5.99
CA TYR A 194 6.36 7.37 -5.67
C TYR A 194 5.00 7.96 -5.28
N VAL A 195 4.12 8.07 -6.28
CA VAL A 195 2.76 8.61 -6.16
C VAL A 195 1.80 7.70 -5.38
N HIS A 196 2.24 6.49 -4.98
CA HIS A 196 1.34 5.48 -4.45
C HIS A 196 1.31 5.38 -2.93
N LEU A 197 0.21 4.80 -2.45
CA LEU A 197 0.01 4.41 -1.05
C LEU A 197 1.10 3.42 -0.59
N ASN A 198 1.48 3.50 0.67
CA ASN A 198 2.45 2.61 1.33
C ASN A 198 2.10 2.42 2.82
N THR A 199 2.84 1.57 3.53
CA THR A 199 2.56 1.28 4.95
C THR A 199 2.73 2.47 5.88
N GLU A 200 3.57 3.45 5.50
CA GLU A 200 3.86 4.65 6.28
C GLU A 200 2.73 5.68 6.15
N ASN A 201 2.12 5.83 4.97
CA ASN A 201 1.14 6.88 4.70
C ASN A 201 -0.32 6.46 4.87
N ILE A 202 -0.63 5.16 4.81
CA ILE A 202 -2.03 4.72 4.68
C ILE A 202 -2.92 5.09 5.87
N ARG A 203 -2.36 5.20 7.08
CA ARG A 203 -3.11 5.61 8.27
C ARG A 203 -3.51 7.07 8.20
N PHE A 204 -2.59 7.93 7.74
CA PHE A 204 -2.85 9.33 7.44
C PHE A 204 -3.92 9.45 6.34
N VAL A 205 -3.74 8.73 5.23
CA VAL A 205 -4.68 8.77 4.10
C VAL A 205 -6.08 8.32 4.53
N ASN A 206 -6.21 7.22 5.27
CA ASN A 206 -7.51 6.75 5.75
C ASN A 206 -8.19 7.80 6.64
N TYR A 207 -7.45 8.41 7.56
CA TYR A 207 -7.99 9.43 8.46
C TYR A 207 -8.46 10.66 7.69
N VAL A 208 -7.58 11.28 6.90
CA VAL A 208 -7.89 12.54 6.19
C VAL A 208 -8.98 12.32 5.14
N PHE A 209 -8.92 11.21 4.40
CA PHE A 209 -9.97 10.85 3.44
C PHE A 209 -11.32 10.69 4.13
N TYR A 210 -11.38 9.92 5.23
CA TYR A 210 -12.63 9.73 5.98
C TYR A 210 -13.20 11.06 6.47
N GLU A 211 -12.39 11.86 7.18
CA GLU A 211 -12.80 13.16 7.73
C GLU A 211 -13.30 14.11 6.65
N PHE A 212 -12.65 14.13 5.48
CA PHE A 212 -13.10 14.92 4.35
C PHE A 212 -14.42 14.40 3.78
N THR A 213 -14.51 13.10 3.48
CA THR A 213 -15.71 12.53 2.84
C THR A 213 -16.95 12.55 3.72
N ASP A 214 -16.77 12.57 5.05
CA ASP A 214 -17.85 12.65 6.03
C ASP A 214 -18.41 14.07 6.16
N LYS A 215 -17.56 15.10 6.00
CA LYS A 215 -17.91 16.51 6.27
C LYS A 215 -18.13 17.35 5.02
N ALA A 216 -17.57 16.96 3.88
CA ALA A 216 -17.63 17.73 2.66
C ALA A 216 -19.02 17.68 2.01
N SER A 217 -19.42 18.78 1.38
CA SER A 217 -20.66 18.84 0.60
C SER A 217 -20.61 17.93 -0.62
N GLU A 218 -21.76 17.51 -1.15
CA GLU A 218 -21.81 16.69 -2.37
C GLU A 218 -21.11 17.38 -3.57
N ASN A 219 -21.23 18.71 -3.68
CA ASN A 219 -20.57 19.49 -4.72
C ASN A 219 -19.05 19.49 -4.57
N ALA A 220 -18.55 19.51 -3.33
CA ALA A 220 -17.12 19.38 -3.07
C ALA A 220 -16.61 17.99 -3.45
N LEU A 221 -17.34 16.93 -3.06
CA LEU A 221 -16.99 15.54 -3.36
C LEU A 221 -16.88 15.28 -4.87
N LYS A 222 -17.76 15.87 -5.69
CA LYS A 222 -17.76 15.73 -7.16
C LYS A 222 -16.50 16.28 -7.85
N ARG A 223 -15.68 17.08 -7.16
CA ARG A 223 -14.42 17.63 -7.70
C ARG A 223 -13.25 16.65 -7.61
N PHE A 224 -13.38 15.59 -6.82
CA PHE A 224 -12.33 14.61 -6.59
C PHE A 224 -12.69 13.26 -7.22
N ASP A 225 -11.68 12.56 -7.74
CA ASP A 225 -11.77 11.12 -7.95
C ASP A 225 -11.60 10.44 -6.58
N LEU A 226 -12.70 9.86 -6.10
CA LEU A 226 -12.77 9.19 -4.80
C LEU A 226 -12.61 7.66 -4.92
N ASP A 227 -12.04 7.15 -6.02
CA ASP A 227 -11.98 5.73 -6.36
C ASP A 227 -13.37 5.06 -6.42
N LYS A 228 -14.43 5.86 -6.62
CA LYS A 228 -15.76 5.31 -6.84
C LYS A 228 -15.87 4.82 -8.27
N ASP A 229 -16.52 3.69 -8.44
CA ASP A 229 -16.84 3.19 -9.77
C ASP A 229 -17.86 4.13 -10.45
N ILE A 230 -17.33 5.08 -11.23
CA ILE A 230 -18.10 5.99 -12.06
C ILE A 230 -18.48 5.22 -13.31
N ARG A 231 -19.66 4.61 -13.30
CA ARG A 231 -20.32 4.18 -14.53
C ARG A 231 -20.56 5.41 -15.41
N ASN A 232 -19.60 5.76 -16.25
CA ASN A 232 -19.88 6.11 -17.63
C ASN A 232 -19.78 4.79 -18.40
N SER A 233 -20.85 4.00 -18.36
CA SER A 233 -21.01 2.82 -19.21
C SER A 233 -21.05 3.29 -20.66
N ARG A 234 -19.89 3.57 -21.26
CA ARG A 234 -19.72 3.28 -22.68
C ARG A 234 -19.84 1.78 -22.74
N GLU A 235 -20.86 1.27 -23.42
CA GLU A 235 -20.92 -0.15 -23.77
C GLU A 235 -19.59 -0.48 -24.45
N ILE A 236 -18.70 -1.18 -23.73
CA ILE A 236 -17.44 -1.60 -24.31
C ILE A 236 -17.82 -2.76 -25.22
N GLU A 237 -18.03 -2.48 -26.50
CA GLU A 237 -18.29 -3.48 -27.53
C GLU A 237 -17.27 -4.63 -27.42
N GLY A 238 -17.75 -5.88 -27.49
CA GLY A 238 -16.96 -7.09 -27.25
C GLY A 238 -15.71 -7.25 -28.13
N SER A 239 -15.63 -6.54 -29.26
CA SER A 239 -14.45 -6.50 -30.13
C SER A 239 -13.27 -5.74 -29.50
N VAL A 240 -13.55 -4.66 -28.76
CA VAL A 240 -12.51 -3.70 -28.33
C VAL A 240 -11.63 -4.25 -27.20
N TRP A 241 -12.17 -5.14 -26.36
CA TRP A 241 -11.44 -5.81 -25.29
C TRP A 241 -10.17 -6.52 -25.77
N ARG A 242 -10.20 -7.10 -26.98
CA ARG A 242 -9.08 -7.87 -27.56
C ARG A 242 -7.86 -6.99 -27.87
N HIS A 243 -8.08 -5.71 -28.13
CA HIS A 243 -7.03 -4.75 -28.48
C HIS A 243 -6.39 -4.11 -27.25
N VAL A 244 -7.11 -4.09 -26.13
CA VAL A 244 -6.66 -3.50 -24.86
C VAL A 244 -5.92 -4.53 -24.00
N LEU A 245 -6.41 -5.77 -24.00
CA LEU A 245 -5.81 -6.90 -23.31
C LEU A 245 -4.72 -7.54 -24.17
N GLY A 246 -3.63 -7.99 -23.55
CA GLY A 246 -2.62 -8.78 -24.24
C GLY A 246 -3.14 -10.18 -24.58
N GLU A 247 -2.42 -10.91 -25.45
CA GLU A 247 -2.82 -12.22 -25.98
C GLU A 247 -3.33 -13.20 -24.91
N THR A 248 -2.62 -13.34 -23.79
CA THR A 248 -3.01 -14.23 -22.70
C THR A 248 -4.33 -13.83 -22.04
N GLY A 249 -4.56 -12.53 -21.84
CA GLY A 249 -5.80 -12.02 -21.26
C GLY A 249 -7.00 -12.20 -22.19
N SER A 250 -6.78 -12.01 -23.50
CA SER A 250 -7.83 -12.12 -24.52
C SER A 250 -8.47 -13.50 -24.62
N ARG A 251 -7.74 -14.56 -24.21
CA ARG A 251 -8.25 -15.95 -24.14
C ARG A 251 -9.43 -16.13 -23.18
N TYR A 252 -9.64 -15.18 -22.26
CA TYR A 252 -10.65 -15.27 -21.21
C TYR A 252 -11.86 -14.34 -21.43
N ILE A 253 -11.86 -13.54 -22.50
CA ILE A 253 -12.93 -12.57 -22.79
C ILE A 253 -14.29 -13.26 -22.91
N SER A 254 -14.41 -14.30 -23.73
CA SER A 254 -15.69 -14.99 -23.95
C SER A 254 -16.28 -15.60 -22.67
N PHE A 255 -15.43 -16.06 -21.75
CA PHE A 255 -15.88 -16.54 -20.44
C PHE A 255 -16.37 -15.40 -19.56
N LEU A 256 -15.69 -14.24 -19.57
CA LEU A 256 -16.12 -13.07 -18.84
C LEU A 256 -17.43 -12.51 -19.40
N GLU A 257 -17.58 -12.40 -20.71
CA GLU A 257 -18.83 -11.98 -21.39
C GLU A 257 -20.01 -12.87 -20.97
N SER A 258 -19.85 -14.19 -21.00
CA SER A 258 -20.86 -15.15 -20.51
C SER A 258 -21.23 -14.94 -19.04
N VAL A 259 -20.26 -14.57 -18.19
CA VAL A 259 -20.50 -14.26 -16.77
C VAL A 259 -21.23 -12.92 -16.61
N LEU A 260 -20.84 -11.90 -17.39
CA LEU A 260 -21.47 -10.57 -17.38
C LEU A 260 -22.94 -10.65 -17.80
N GLU A 261 -23.27 -11.35 -18.90
CA GLU A 261 -24.65 -11.55 -19.36
C GLU A 261 -25.54 -12.19 -18.29
N LYS A 262 -25.02 -13.19 -17.58
CA LYS A 262 -25.74 -13.85 -16.48
C LYS A 262 -25.92 -12.92 -15.27
N HIS A 263 -24.97 -12.02 -15.02
CA HIS A 263 -25.01 -11.10 -13.87
C HIS A 263 -25.77 -9.80 -14.14
N LYS A 264 -26.10 -9.46 -15.41
CA LYS A 264 -26.91 -8.28 -15.77
C LYS A 264 -28.20 -8.18 -14.94
N LYS A 265 -28.81 -9.32 -14.59
CA LYS A 265 -30.06 -9.40 -13.82
C LYS A 265 -29.89 -9.38 -12.28
N SER A 266 -28.66 -9.51 -11.75
CA SER A 266 -28.42 -9.77 -10.31
C SER A 266 -27.90 -8.58 -9.47
N GLY A 267 -27.77 -7.38 -10.05
CA GLY A 267 -27.87 -6.14 -9.28
C GLY A 267 -26.58 -5.41 -8.84
N TYR A 268 -25.38 -5.83 -9.23
CA TYR A 268 -24.18 -4.98 -9.10
C TYR A 268 -23.22 -5.19 -10.28
N SER A 269 -22.91 -4.12 -11.01
CA SER A 269 -22.05 -4.10 -12.19
C SER A 269 -20.93 -3.10 -11.99
N PHE A 270 -19.74 -3.45 -12.46
CA PHE A 270 -18.54 -2.62 -12.46
C PHE A 270 -17.77 -2.83 -13.76
N ASP A 271 -16.85 -1.92 -14.10
CA ASP A 271 -16.06 -2.03 -15.34
C ASP A 271 -15.31 -3.38 -15.39
N PRO A 272 -15.58 -4.26 -16.39
CA PRO A 272 -14.91 -5.55 -16.45
C PRO A 272 -13.38 -5.46 -16.66
N LEU A 273 -12.82 -4.32 -17.10
CA LEU A 273 -11.37 -4.11 -17.20
C LEU A 273 -10.73 -4.08 -15.81
N LEU A 274 -11.47 -3.63 -14.79
CA LEU A 274 -11.04 -3.72 -13.39
C LEU A 274 -10.93 -5.19 -12.96
N PHE A 275 -11.87 -6.05 -13.37
CA PHE A 275 -11.76 -7.48 -13.08
C PHE A 275 -10.57 -8.13 -13.78
N MET A 276 -10.32 -7.76 -15.04
CA MET A 276 -9.17 -8.26 -15.79
C MET A 276 -7.84 -7.78 -15.20
N ALA A 277 -7.80 -6.55 -14.68
CA ALA A 277 -6.66 -6.02 -13.93
C ALA A 277 -6.43 -6.80 -12.62
N LEU A 278 -7.51 -7.16 -11.91
CA LEU A 278 -7.46 -8.03 -10.73
C LEU A 278 -6.89 -9.40 -11.07
N ILE A 279 -7.42 -10.09 -12.10
CA ILE A 279 -6.92 -11.41 -12.53
C ILE A 279 -5.43 -11.33 -12.91
N ARG A 280 -5.04 -10.28 -13.63
CA ARG A 280 -3.63 -10.05 -13.99
C ARG A 280 -2.75 -9.97 -12.74
N GLN A 281 -3.19 -9.24 -11.71
CA GLN A 281 -2.41 -9.12 -10.49
C GLN A 281 -2.38 -10.42 -9.67
N GLU A 282 -3.47 -11.17 -9.65
CA GLU A 282 -3.58 -12.40 -8.87
C GLU A 282 -2.76 -13.56 -9.44
N SER A 283 -2.82 -13.75 -10.75
CA SER A 283 -2.26 -14.95 -11.39
C SER A 283 -1.42 -14.68 -12.64
N ASN A 284 -1.34 -13.43 -13.09
CA ASN A 284 -0.87 -13.09 -14.43
C ASN A 284 -1.56 -13.94 -15.51
N PHE A 285 -2.86 -14.21 -15.32
CA PHE A 285 -3.68 -15.05 -16.18
C PHE A 285 -3.28 -16.54 -16.25
N ASP A 286 -2.53 -17.06 -15.27
CA ASP A 286 -2.24 -18.51 -15.16
C ASP A 286 -3.39 -19.24 -14.42
N PRO A 287 -4.18 -20.10 -15.10
CA PRO A 287 -5.26 -20.84 -14.45
C PRO A 287 -4.77 -21.94 -13.51
N ARG A 288 -3.47 -22.28 -13.55
CA ARG A 288 -2.83 -23.27 -12.69
C ARG A 288 -2.03 -22.62 -11.55
N ALA A 289 -2.13 -21.30 -11.38
CA ALA A 289 -1.44 -20.58 -10.32
C ALA A 289 -1.87 -21.09 -8.93
N VAL A 290 -0.89 -21.35 -8.07
CA VAL A 290 -1.10 -21.70 -6.65
C VAL A 290 -0.14 -20.88 -5.79
N SER A 291 -0.67 -20.05 -4.91
CA SER A 291 0.13 -19.18 -4.04
C SER A 291 0.89 -19.95 -2.97
N SER A 292 1.86 -19.27 -2.33
CA SER A 292 2.63 -19.81 -1.20
C SER A 292 1.80 -20.11 0.06
N VAL A 293 0.53 -19.66 0.07
CA VAL A 293 -0.44 -19.88 1.15
C VAL A 293 -1.69 -20.62 0.68
N GLY A 294 -1.70 -21.15 -0.55
CA GLY A 294 -2.75 -22.07 -1.04
C GLY A 294 -3.96 -21.44 -1.73
N ALA A 295 -3.85 -20.18 -2.16
CA ALA A 295 -4.81 -19.55 -3.06
C ALA A 295 -4.67 -20.15 -4.48
N VAL A 296 -5.76 -20.31 -5.24
CA VAL A 296 -5.76 -21.13 -6.47
C VAL A 296 -6.43 -20.44 -7.66
N GLY A 297 -5.84 -20.62 -8.83
CA GLY A 297 -6.43 -20.28 -10.13
C GLY A 297 -6.31 -18.81 -10.51
N LEU A 298 -7.04 -18.43 -11.57
CA LEU A 298 -6.98 -17.08 -12.16
C LEU A 298 -7.21 -15.95 -11.15
N THR A 299 -8.10 -16.20 -10.18
CA THR A 299 -8.58 -15.22 -9.21
C THR A 299 -8.04 -15.48 -7.80
N GLN A 300 -7.13 -16.45 -7.64
CA GLN A 300 -6.49 -16.82 -6.37
C GLN A 300 -7.47 -16.93 -5.19
N ILE A 301 -8.56 -17.68 -5.37
CA ILE A 301 -9.52 -17.89 -4.28
C ILE A 301 -8.99 -18.93 -3.29
N MET A 302 -8.98 -18.57 -2.01
CA MET A 302 -8.66 -19.47 -0.89
C MET A 302 -9.68 -20.61 -0.75
N PRO A 303 -9.29 -21.82 -0.30
CA PRO A 303 -10.22 -22.96 -0.20
C PRO A 303 -11.46 -22.69 0.65
N GLU A 304 -11.33 -21.97 1.76
CA GLU A 304 -12.48 -21.61 2.61
C GLU A 304 -13.45 -20.69 1.88
N THR A 305 -12.94 -19.68 1.19
CA THR A 305 -13.73 -18.74 0.38
C THR A 305 -14.40 -19.46 -0.80
N ALA A 306 -13.73 -20.42 -1.42
CA ALA A 306 -14.32 -21.23 -2.48
C ALA A 306 -15.56 -22.00 -1.98
N LYS A 307 -15.46 -22.61 -0.80
CA LYS A 307 -16.59 -23.32 -0.18
C LYS A 307 -17.74 -22.36 0.14
N SER A 308 -17.47 -21.19 0.71
CA SER A 308 -18.53 -20.21 1.01
C SER A 308 -19.20 -19.63 -0.22
N LEU A 309 -18.53 -19.62 -1.38
CA LEU A 309 -19.08 -19.20 -2.66
C LEU A 309 -19.91 -20.28 -3.37
N GLY A 310 -19.92 -21.52 -2.86
CA GLY A 310 -20.61 -22.65 -3.48
C GLY A 310 -19.81 -23.29 -4.63
N VAL A 311 -18.49 -23.33 -4.53
CA VAL A 311 -17.65 -24.11 -5.46
C VAL A 311 -17.80 -25.60 -5.15
N ASN A 312 -18.22 -26.38 -6.15
CA ASN A 312 -18.59 -27.80 -5.96
C ASN A 312 -17.38 -28.67 -5.62
N LYS A 313 -16.30 -28.57 -6.39
CA LYS A 313 -15.08 -29.38 -6.18
C LYS A 313 -13.95 -28.50 -5.67
N VAL A 314 -13.66 -28.58 -4.36
CA VAL A 314 -12.55 -27.85 -3.72
C VAL A 314 -11.60 -28.84 -3.06
N PHE A 315 -10.37 -28.91 -3.54
CA PHE A 315 -9.31 -29.68 -2.91
C PHE A 315 -8.81 -28.96 -1.65
N LYS A 316 -9.19 -29.49 -0.49
CA LYS A 316 -8.79 -29.02 0.84
C LYS A 316 -8.51 -30.24 1.75
N PRO A 317 -7.28 -30.77 1.75
CA PRO A 317 -6.91 -31.87 2.63
C PRO A 317 -6.81 -31.41 4.10
N ALA A 318 -6.95 -32.33 5.06
CA ALA A 318 -6.91 -32.00 6.50
C ALA A 318 -5.62 -31.28 6.93
N TYR A 319 -4.47 -31.60 6.29
CA TYR A 319 -3.19 -30.95 6.59
C TYR A 319 -3.12 -29.48 6.12
N PHE A 320 -4.08 -29.00 5.32
CA PHE A 320 -4.15 -27.60 4.91
C PHE A 320 -4.32 -26.67 6.12
N GLU A 321 -5.21 -27.02 7.05
CA GLU A 321 -5.40 -26.24 8.28
C GLU A 321 -4.17 -26.29 9.18
N LYS A 322 -3.46 -27.42 9.19
CA LYS A 322 -2.18 -27.55 9.89
C LYS A 322 -1.12 -26.63 9.28
N ALA A 323 -1.10 -26.42 7.96
CA ALA A 323 -0.20 -25.45 7.32
C ALA A 323 -0.53 -24.01 7.74
N ARG A 324 -1.82 -23.68 7.84
CA ARG A 324 -2.32 -22.37 8.27
C ARG A 324 -1.96 -22.08 9.73
N SER A 325 -2.11 -23.06 10.63
CA SER A 325 -1.75 -22.88 12.05
C SER A 325 -0.25 -22.58 12.23
N PHE A 326 0.62 -23.16 11.40
CA PHE A 326 2.05 -22.84 11.42
C PHE A 326 2.38 -21.41 10.96
N LEU A 327 1.56 -20.77 10.11
CA LEU A 327 1.72 -19.34 9.79
C LEU A 327 1.45 -18.46 11.01
N VAL A 328 0.38 -18.78 11.75
CA VAL A 328 0.02 -18.08 12.99
C VAL A 328 1.10 -18.29 14.05
N CYS A 329 1.58 -19.53 14.21
CA CYS A 329 2.73 -19.85 15.06
C CYS A 329 3.94 -18.97 14.72
N GLU A 330 4.36 -18.97 13.45
CA GLU A 330 5.52 -18.24 12.96
C GLU A 330 5.45 -16.74 13.30
N ARG A 331 4.31 -16.09 13.01
CA ARG A 331 4.11 -14.65 13.28
C ARG A 331 4.13 -14.35 14.77
N ARG A 332 3.41 -15.15 15.58
CA ARG A 332 3.34 -14.97 17.04
C ARG A 332 4.71 -15.09 17.71
N LEU A 333 5.47 -16.12 17.36
CA LEU A 333 6.78 -16.37 17.97
C LEU A 333 7.80 -15.30 17.59
N ARG A 334 7.84 -14.85 16.33
CA ARG A 334 8.72 -13.74 15.94
C ARG A 334 8.39 -12.44 16.66
N HIS A 335 7.10 -12.11 16.77
CA HIS A 335 6.68 -10.92 17.48
C HIS A 335 7.15 -10.95 18.95
N ARG A 336 6.98 -12.09 19.63
CA ARG A 336 7.46 -12.29 21.00
C ARG A 336 8.99 -12.18 21.09
N ALA A 337 9.74 -12.79 20.18
CA ALA A 337 11.20 -12.72 20.14
C ALA A 337 11.71 -11.27 20.02
N MET A 338 11.15 -10.50 19.08
CA MET A 338 11.49 -9.09 18.90
C MET A 338 11.11 -8.24 20.12
N GLY A 339 9.99 -8.56 20.78
CA GLY A 339 9.58 -7.90 22.02
C GLY A 339 10.57 -8.14 23.18
N LEU A 340 11.26 -9.28 23.21
CA LEU A 340 12.30 -9.54 24.21
C LEU A 340 13.59 -8.77 23.92
N ILE A 341 14.00 -8.63 22.65
CA ILE A 341 15.19 -7.83 22.26
C ILE A 341 15.12 -6.41 22.81
N ARG A 342 13.94 -5.77 22.71
CA ARG A 342 13.72 -4.40 23.19
C ARG A 342 13.72 -4.26 24.72
N LYS A 343 13.76 -5.37 25.46
CA LYS A 343 13.73 -5.41 26.94
C LYS A 343 15.08 -5.84 27.54
N ILE A 344 16.06 -6.17 26.71
CA ILE A 344 17.38 -6.60 27.16
C ILE A 344 18.11 -5.43 27.84
N THR A 345 18.62 -5.71 29.05
CA THR A 345 19.53 -4.88 29.85
C THR A 345 20.73 -5.72 30.28
N ASP A 346 21.79 -5.10 30.81
CA ASP A 346 22.97 -5.84 31.28
C ASP A 346 22.62 -6.88 32.35
N GLU A 347 21.69 -6.56 33.26
CA GLU A 347 21.24 -7.45 34.34
C GLU A 347 20.51 -8.71 33.86
N ASN A 348 19.77 -8.62 32.75
CA ASN A 348 18.90 -9.69 32.26
C ASN A 348 19.35 -10.29 30.91
N MET A 349 20.50 -9.82 30.41
CA MET A 349 20.98 -10.01 29.04
C MET A 349 20.92 -11.47 28.58
N LEU A 350 21.60 -12.36 29.29
CA LEU A 350 21.71 -13.77 28.90
C LEU A 350 20.34 -14.47 28.92
N LYS A 351 19.51 -14.17 29.92
CA LYS A 351 18.18 -14.80 30.08
C LYS A 351 17.24 -14.41 28.95
N LEU A 352 17.12 -13.12 28.65
CA LEU A 352 16.22 -12.65 27.61
C LEU A 352 16.74 -12.97 26.20
N ALA A 353 18.05 -12.91 25.97
CA ALA A 353 18.66 -13.31 24.70
C ALA A 353 18.43 -14.80 24.40
N LYS A 354 18.57 -15.68 25.41
CA LYS A 354 18.27 -17.11 25.30
C LYS A 354 16.81 -17.33 24.89
N ASN A 355 15.87 -16.73 25.63
CA ASN A 355 14.44 -16.86 25.34
C ASN A 355 14.08 -16.32 23.95
N ALA A 356 14.65 -15.17 23.55
CA ALA A 356 14.43 -14.59 22.23
C ALA A 356 14.94 -15.52 21.11
N ARG A 357 16.12 -16.12 21.30
CA ARG A 357 16.68 -17.12 20.39
C ARG A 357 15.80 -18.35 20.28
N GLU A 358 15.36 -18.93 21.39
CA GLU A 358 14.49 -20.12 21.40
C GLU A 358 13.19 -19.87 20.62
N LEU A 359 12.52 -18.74 20.88
CA LEU A 359 11.32 -18.32 20.15
C LEU A 359 11.59 -18.13 18.65
N MET A 360 12.71 -17.49 18.29
CA MET A 360 13.08 -17.31 16.88
C MET A 360 13.34 -18.65 16.19
N GLN A 361 14.07 -19.57 16.83
CA GLN A 361 14.36 -20.91 16.30
C GLN A 361 13.08 -21.74 16.13
N GLU A 362 12.16 -21.69 17.10
CA GLU A 362 10.85 -22.33 16.97
C GLU A 362 10.02 -21.70 15.84
N SER A 363 10.09 -20.37 15.65
CA SER A 363 9.43 -19.70 14.51
C SER A 363 9.93 -20.20 13.15
N LEU A 364 11.23 -20.53 13.05
CA LEU A 364 11.84 -21.08 11.85
C LEU A 364 11.37 -22.53 11.61
N ARG A 365 11.21 -23.34 12.65
CA ARG A 365 10.61 -24.67 12.55
C ARG A 365 9.15 -24.60 12.07
N CYS A 366 8.36 -23.66 12.60
CA CYS A 366 7.00 -23.40 12.12
C CYS A 366 7.01 -22.98 10.63
N ARG A 367 7.91 -22.08 10.21
CA ARG A 367 8.09 -21.70 8.80
C ARG A 367 8.40 -22.91 7.91
N GLN A 368 9.31 -23.78 8.34
CA GLN A 368 9.73 -24.95 7.55
C GLN A 368 8.56 -25.93 7.35
N LYS A 369 7.89 -26.32 8.43
CA LYS A 369 6.70 -27.20 8.36
C LYS A 369 5.58 -26.59 7.50
N ARG A 370 5.36 -25.27 7.60
CA ARG A 370 4.40 -24.55 6.75
C ARG A 370 4.76 -24.68 5.27
N LYS A 371 6.01 -24.42 4.90
CA LYS A 371 6.48 -24.50 3.51
C LYS A 371 6.32 -25.91 2.94
N GLU A 372 6.69 -26.93 3.70
CA GLU A 372 6.54 -28.34 3.30
C GLU A 372 5.08 -28.72 3.03
N LEU A 373 4.16 -28.33 3.93
CA LEU A 373 2.74 -28.62 3.78
C LEU A 373 2.09 -27.89 2.61
N TYR A 374 2.41 -26.61 2.37
CA TYR A 374 1.90 -25.89 1.19
C TYR A 374 2.53 -26.37 -0.11
N ALA A 375 3.79 -26.81 -0.10
CA ALA A 375 4.41 -27.44 -1.27
C ALA A 375 3.74 -28.79 -1.60
N LYS A 376 3.45 -29.60 -0.56
CA LYS A 376 2.67 -30.84 -0.70
C LYS A 376 1.27 -30.54 -1.24
N TYR A 377 0.57 -29.55 -0.68
CA TYR A 377 -0.74 -29.10 -1.14
C TYR A 377 -0.72 -28.76 -2.63
N LYS A 378 0.21 -27.91 -3.07
CA LYS A 378 0.36 -27.50 -4.47
C LYS A 378 0.55 -28.70 -5.40
N ARG A 379 1.46 -29.62 -5.06
CA ARG A 379 1.72 -30.82 -5.88
C ARG A 379 0.47 -31.72 -5.99
N GLU A 380 -0.18 -32.02 -4.88
CA GLU A 380 -1.37 -32.89 -4.87
C GLU A 380 -2.56 -32.24 -5.59
N LEU A 381 -2.78 -30.94 -5.40
CA LEU A 381 -3.83 -30.18 -6.07
C LEU A 381 -3.66 -30.23 -7.60
N LEU A 382 -2.46 -29.93 -8.08
CA LEU A 382 -2.17 -29.89 -9.52
C LEU A 382 -2.14 -31.27 -10.17
N ARG A 383 -1.77 -32.32 -9.42
CA ARG A 383 -1.80 -33.71 -9.90
C ARG A 383 -3.23 -34.24 -10.02
N LYS A 384 -4.09 -33.95 -9.03
CA LYS A 384 -5.49 -34.39 -9.07
C LYS A 384 -6.28 -33.65 -10.14
N GLY A 385 -6.07 -32.34 -10.29
CA GLY A 385 -6.69 -31.54 -11.36
C GLY A 385 -8.22 -31.40 -11.28
N THR A 386 -8.87 -31.94 -10.24
CA THR A 386 -10.34 -31.93 -10.09
C THR A 386 -10.88 -30.69 -9.36
N ASP A 387 -10.01 -29.79 -8.91
CA ASP A 387 -10.40 -28.55 -8.24
C ASP A 387 -11.00 -27.57 -9.25
N ASP A 388 -12.24 -27.16 -9.01
CA ASP A 388 -12.99 -26.28 -9.91
C ASP A 388 -12.35 -24.90 -10.06
N ARG A 389 -11.48 -24.48 -9.13
CA ARG A 389 -10.72 -23.22 -9.25
C ARG A 389 -9.63 -23.27 -10.31
N LEU A 390 -9.21 -24.47 -10.74
CA LEU A 390 -8.27 -24.64 -11.86
C LEU A 390 -8.95 -24.54 -13.23
N ASN A 391 -10.30 -24.63 -13.27
CA ASN A 391 -11.06 -24.46 -14.50
C ASN A 391 -11.27 -22.95 -14.76
N PRO A 392 -10.79 -22.39 -15.89
CA PRO A 392 -10.85 -20.95 -16.15
C PRO A 392 -12.26 -20.35 -16.06
N HIS A 393 -13.25 -20.98 -16.69
CA HIS A 393 -14.62 -20.50 -16.70
C HIS A 393 -15.23 -20.47 -15.29
N LYS A 394 -15.01 -21.54 -14.50
CA LYS A 394 -15.46 -21.57 -13.10
C LYS A 394 -14.71 -20.55 -12.24
N ALA A 395 -13.39 -20.44 -12.38
CA ALA A 395 -12.57 -19.48 -11.63
C ALA A 395 -13.05 -18.04 -11.87
N ILE A 396 -13.28 -17.65 -13.13
CA ILE A 396 -13.83 -16.34 -13.51
C ILE A 396 -15.22 -16.14 -12.91
N LYS A 397 -16.12 -17.12 -13.05
CA LYS A 397 -17.48 -17.05 -12.49
C LYS A 397 -17.47 -16.79 -10.97
N TYR A 398 -16.71 -17.58 -10.21
CA TYR A 398 -16.69 -17.47 -8.75
C TYR A 398 -15.91 -16.24 -8.26
N GLY A 399 -14.80 -15.90 -8.93
CA GLY A 399 -14.05 -14.67 -8.64
C GLY A 399 -14.84 -13.41 -8.94
N PHE A 400 -15.57 -13.38 -10.05
CA PHE A 400 -16.41 -12.24 -10.39
C PHE A 400 -17.49 -12.06 -9.33
N LYS A 401 -18.22 -13.13 -8.98
CA LYS A 401 -19.20 -13.12 -7.88
C LYS A 401 -18.60 -12.62 -6.57
N TYR A 402 -17.39 -13.08 -6.22
CA TYR A 402 -16.73 -12.67 -4.99
C TYR A 402 -16.36 -11.18 -5.00
N PHE A 403 -15.77 -10.70 -6.10
CA PHE A 403 -15.39 -9.29 -6.22
C PHE A 403 -16.61 -8.36 -6.34
N SER A 404 -17.68 -8.75 -7.05
CA SER A 404 -18.96 -8.04 -7.05
C SER A 404 -19.52 -7.86 -5.64
N ASN A 405 -19.41 -8.89 -4.79
CA ASN A 405 -19.81 -8.77 -3.39
C ASN A 405 -18.93 -7.78 -2.62
N MET A 406 -17.63 -7.73 -2.89
CA MET A 406 -16.73 -6.75 -2.26
C MET A 406 -17.10 -5.33 -2.69
N MET A 407 -17.32 -5.10 -3.98
CA MET A 407 -17.77 -3.81 -4.51
C MET A 407 -19.10 -3.38 -3.87
N LYS A 408 -20.07 -4.29 -3.75
CA LYS A 408 -21.36 -4.02 -3.09
C LYS A 408 -21.19 -3.65 -1.62
N ILE A 409 -20.42 -4.43 -0.85
CA ILE A 409 -20.17 -4.18 0.58
C ILE A 409 -19.44 -2.86 0.81
N GLN A 410 -18.60 -2.45 -0.15
CA GLN A 410 -17.83 -1.21 -0.08
C GLN A 410 -18.49 -0.06 -0.84
N HIS A 411 -19.78 -0.18 -1.16
CA HIS A 411 -20.57 0.87 -1.79
C HIS A 411 -19.94 1.45 -3.08
N GLY A 412 -19.21 0.61 -3.83
CA GLY A 412 -18.53 0.98 -5.06
C GLY A 412 -17.21 1.72 -4.93
N ASP A 413 -16.64 1.83 -3.73
CA ASP A 413 -15.24 2.24 -3.57
C ASP A 413 -14.32 1.09 -4.02
N ILE A 414 -13.68 1.26 -5.18
CA ILE A 414 -12.80 0.28 -5.82
C ILE A 414 -11.62 -0.05 -4.90
N SER A 415 -11.03 0.96 -4.27
CA SER A 415 -9.87 0.79 -3.38
C SER A 415 -10.21 -0.06 -2.17
N LEU A 416 -11.34 0.19 -1.52
CA LEU A 416 -11.82 -0.59 -0.39
C LEU A 416 -12.28 -1.99 -0.82
N ALA A 417 -12.84 -2.15 -2.02
CA ALA A 417 -13.23 -3.45 -2.56
C ALA A 417 -12.00 -4.33 -2.84
N LEU A 418 -10.95 -3.77 -3.45
CA LEU A 418 -9.66 -4.45 -3.65
C LEU A 418 -9.00 -4.81 -2.32
N ALA A 419 -9.03 -3.90 -1.35
CA ALA A 419 -8.53 -4.18 0.00
C ALA A 419 -9.35 -5.29 0.69
N SER A 420 -10.67 -5.31 0.49
CA SER A 420 -11.55 -6.35 1.02
C SER A 420 -11.33 -7.70 0.35
N TYR A 421 -11.04 -7.72 -0.95
CA TYR A 421 -10.71 -8.93 -1.70
C TYR A 421 -9.43 -9.58 -1.17
N ASN A 422 -8.38 -8.77 -0.93
CA ASN A 422 -7.08 -9.26 -0.49
C ASN A 422 -6.98 -9.53 1.02
N ALA A 423 -7.46 -8.61 1.87
CA ALA A 423 -7.33 -8.70 3.34
C ALA A 423 -8.60 -9.18 4.06
N GLY A 424 -9.73 -9.22 3.36
CA GLY A 424 -11.05 -9.49 3.91
C GLY A 424 -11.77 -8.21 4.38
N PRO A 425 -13.11 -8.13 4.22
CA PRO A 425 -13.90 -6.94 4.56
C PRO A 425 -13.88 -6.60 6.06
N HIS A 426 -13.69 -7.60 6.93
CA HIS A 426 -13.54 -7.38 8.38
C HIS A 426 -12.32 -6.51 8.71
N ARG A 427 -11.22 -6.62 7.95
CA ARG A 427 -10.02 -5.78 8.15
C ARG A 427 -10.28 -4.37 7.68
N VAL A 428 -10.92 -4.20 6.52
CA VAL A 428 -11.31 -2.87 6.04
C VAL A 428 -12.18 -2.14 7.07
N LYS A 429 -13.16 -2.84 7.66
CA LYS A 429 -13.97 -2.32 8.77
C LYS A 429 -13.13 -1.98 10.00
N GLN A 430 -12.22 -2.87 10.42
CA GLN A 430 -11.34 -2.67 11.58
C GLN A 430 -10.49 -1.40 11.45
N TYR A 431 -9.94 -1.14 10.26
CA TYR A 431 -9.07 0.01 10.02
C TYR A 431 -9.81 1.26 9.53
N LYS A 432 -11.14 1.20 9.40
CA LYS A 432 -11.98 2.26 8.80
C LYS A 432 -11.40 2.75 7.45
N GLY A 433 -10.92 1.82 6.64
CA GLY A 433 -10.18 2.12 5.42
C GLY A 433 -9.26 0.99 4.98
N ILE A 434 -8.27 1.28 4.15
CA ILE A 434 -7.33 0.29 3.64
C ILE A 434 -6.42 -0.17 4.79
N PRO A 435 -6.33 -1.48 5.11
CA PRO A 435 -5.44 -1.99 6.15
C PRO A 435 -3.96 -1.69 5.85
N PRO A 436 -3.12 -1.40 6.87
CA PRO A 436 -1.70 -1.14 6.73
C PRO A 436 -0.88 -2.43 6.53
N TYR A 437 -1.30 -3.24 5.56
CA TYR A 437 -0.61 -4.44 5.14
C TYR A 437 0.05 -4.17 3.79
N GLU A 438 1.36 -4.34 3.74
CA GLU A 438 2.15 -4.08 2.52
C GLU A 438 1.59 -4.83 1.30
N GLU A 439 1.24 -6.10 1.48
CA GLU A 439 0.63 -6.94 0.44
C GLU A 439 -0.66 -6.32 -0.11
N THR A 440 -1.56 -5.88 0.78
CA THR A 440 -2.87 -5.30 0.41
C THR A 440 -2.72 -3.97 -0.31
N ILE A 441 -1.82 -3.11 0.16
CA ILE A 441 -1.56 -1.81 -0.46
C ILE A 441 -0.91 -2.01 -1.83
N SER A 442 0.11 -2.87 -1.93
CA SER A 442 0.77 -3.21 -3.18
C SER A 442 -0.20 -3.82 -4.20
N PHE A 443 -1.09 -4.70 -3.73
CA PHE A 443 -2.15 -5.29 -4.54
C PHE A 443 -3.07 -4.22 -5.15
N ARG A 444 -3.64 -3.34 -4.32
CA ARG A 444 -4.50 -2.22 -4.77
C ARG A 444 -3.77 -1.36 -5.80
N ASN A 445 -2.53 -0.94 -5.51
CA ASN A 445 -1.75 -0.08 -6.39
C ASN A 445 -1.50 -0.72 -7.75
N LYS A 446 -1.13 -2.01 -7.78
CA LYS A 446 -0.87 -2.73 -9.04
C LYS A 446 -2.13 -2.96 -9.86
N VAL A 447 -3.25 -3.33 -9.23
CA VAL A 447 -4.52 -3.51 -9.93
C VAL A 447 -4.96 -2.20 -10.57
N LEU A 448 -4.94 -1.09 -9.82
CA LEU A 448 -5.35 0.20 -10.39
C LEU A 448 -4.39 0.71 -11.46
N LYS A 449 -3.09 0.41 -11.36
CA LYS A 449 -2.16 0.68 -12.45
C LYS A 449 -2.57 -0.07 -13.72
N TYR A 450 -2.80 -1.38 -13.64
CA TYR A 450 -3.24 -2.16 -14.80
C TYR A 450 -4.59 -1.68 -15.35
N TYR A 451 -5.52 -1.33 -14.47
CA TYR A 451 -6.83 -0.83 -14.86
C TYR A 451 -6.73 0.50 -15.62
N ARG A 452 -5.98 1.48 -15.09
CA ARG A 452 -5.73 2.77 -15.76
C ARG A 452 -5.01 2.57 -17.11
N ASP A 453 -4.07 1.63 -17.19
CA ASP A 453 -3.41 1.28 -18.44
C ASP A 453 -4.39 0.73 -19.48
N TYR A 454 -5.33 -0.11 -19.05
CA TYR A 454 -6.37 -0.63 -19.94
C TYR A 454 -7.34 0.45 -20.40
N VAL A 455 -7.86 1.27 -19.49
CA VAL A 455 -8.78 2.38 -19.82
C VAL A 455 -8.12 3.37 -20.78
N ARG A 456 -6.84 3.69 -20.59
CA ARG A 456 -6.07 4.57 -21.49
C ARG A 456 -5.93 3.98 -22.89
N LYS A 457 -5.58 2.69 -23.01
CA LYS A 457 -5.52 2.01 -24.32
C LYS A 457 -6.88 1.99 -25.01
N LEU A 458 -7.95 1.77 -24.25
CA LEU A 458 -9.32 1.81 -24.75
C LEU A 458 -9.65 3.19 -25.33
N GLY A 459 -9.33 4.26 -24.60
CA GLY A 459 -9.51 5.64 -25.07
C GLY A 459 -8.75 5.93 -26.36
N ASN A 460 -7.47 5.54 -26.43
CA ASN A 460 -6.66 5.72 -27.63
C ASN A 460 -7.21 4.96 -28.84
N TYR A 461 -7.69 3.74 -28.64
CA TYR A 461 -8.32 2.96 -29.70
C TYR A 461 -9.61 3.64 -30.19
N GLN A 462 -10.48 4.08 -29.29
CA GLN A 462 -11.72 4.78 -29.67
C GLN A 462 -11.48 6.09 -30.43
N THR A 463 -10.39 6.80 -30.15
CA THR A 463 -10.02 8.02 -30.89
C THR A 463 -9.41 7.72 -32.26
N ALA A 464 -8.67 6.62 -32.41
CA ALA A 464 -8.01 6.27 -33.68
C ALA A 464 -8.96 5.67 -34.74
N TYR A 465 -10.11 5.13 -34.32
CA TYR A 465 -11.09 4.44 -35.18
C TYR A 465 -12.45 5.15 -35.24
N ARG A 466 -12.53 6.39 -34.76
CA ARG A 466 -13.59 7.37 -35.07
C ARG A 466 -13.04 8.35 -36.10
#